data_AF-A0A9P3LFM1-F1
#
_entry.id   AF-A0A9P3LFM1-F1
#
_cell.length_a   1.000
_cell.length_b   1.000
_cell.length_c   1.000
_cell.angle_alpha   90.00
_cell.angle_beta   90.00
_cell.angle_gamma   90.00
#
_symmetry.space_group_name_H-M   'P 1'
#
loop_
_entity.id
_entity.type
_entity.pdbx_description
1 polymer ?
#
loop_
_entity_poly.entity_id
_entity_poly.type
_entity_poly.pdbx_seq_one_letter_code
_entity_poly.pdbx_strand_id
1 'polypeptide(L)'
;MRIGLPFRSAPSTEFTQPHLDGLQYVWKRVAEHVVDRGDTYKREGFNGMHDESRVIDADRYADLRVSHDMLSMERDGLTAALGEPASLTAELVSRAYTYKSKAKMLYKNVLKALETAEKQPLPALSPPNALGLFRFPSESATSVTLTDSSVYGSHLDLLKSRL
;
A
#
# COMPACT_ATOMS: atom_id res chain seq x y z
N MET A 1 72.82 -37.36 -19.77
CA MET A 1 72.28 -36.37 -18.82
C MET A 1 70.76 -36.44 -18.85
N ARG A 2 70.11 -36.83 -17.74
CA ARG A 2 68.67 -36.68 -17.54
C ARG A 2 68.48 -36.00 -16.19
N ILE A 3 67.95 -34.77 -16.22
CA ILE A 3 67.60 -34.01 -15.01
C ILE A 3 66.14 -34.34 -14.73
N GLY A 4 65.88 -35.18 -13.72
CA GLY A 4 64.54 -35.40 -13.20
C GLY A 4 64.21 -34.30 -12.19
N LEU A 5 63.27 -33.43 -12.53
CA LEU A 5 62.70 -32.48 -11.57
C LEU A 5 61.73 -33.23 -10.64
N PRO A 6 61.77 -33.00 -9.32
CA PRO A 6 60.76 -33.53 -8.42
C PRO A 6 59.44 -32.77 -8.65
N PHE A 7 58.42 -33.48 -9.12
CA PHE A 7 57.05 -33.01 -9.07
C PHE A 7 56.66 -32.84 -7.59
N ARG A 8 56.64 -31.58 -7.13
CA ARG A 8 56.05 -31.21 -5.87
C ARG A 8 54.53 -31.22 -6.05
N SER A 9 53.90 -32.31 -5.64
CA SER A 9 52.44 -32.41 -5.55
C SER A 9 51.93 -31.20 -4.75
N ALA A 10 51.02 -30.42 -5.35
CA ALA A 10 50.33 -29.35 -4.66
C ALA A 10 49.56 -29.96 -3.47
N PRO A 11 49.51 -29.30 -2.30
CA PRO A 11 48.69 -29.77 -1.20
C PRO A 11 47.25 -29.84 -1.71
N SER A 12 46.68 -31.04 -1.70
CA SER A 12 45.26 -31.25 -1.93
C SER A 12 44.52 -30.41 -0.89
N THR A 13 43.95 -29.28 -1.32
CA THR A 13 43.02 -28.49 -0.52
C THR A 13 41.90 -29.42 -0.10
N GLU A 14 41.95 -29.87 1.14
CA GLU A 14 40.86 -30.60 1.78
C GLU A 14 39.61 -29.74 1.65
N PHE A 15 38.62 -30.23 0.92
CA PHE A 15 37.33 -29.56 0.80
C PHE A 15 36.67 -29.62 2.17
N THR A 16 36.91 -28.59 2.98
CA THR A 16 36.30 -28.47 4.31
C THR A 16 34.82 -28.24 4.08
N GLN A 17 33.99 -29.22 4.45
CA GLN A 17 32.55 -29.05 4.40
C GLN A 17 32.18 -27.81 5.23
N PRO A 18 31.45 -26.83 4.65
CA PRO A 18 31.05 -25.65 5.40
C PRO A 18 30.21 -26.09 6.60
N HIS A 19 30.57 -25.60 7.79
CA HIS A 19 29.78 -25.83 9.00
C HIS A 19 28.33 -25.36 8.75
N LEU A 20 27.36 -26.23 9.07
CA LEU A 20 25.92 -25.98 8.92
C LEU A 20 25.50 -24.64 9.55
N ASP A 21 26.09 -24.28 10.69
CA ASP A 21 25.84 -23.01 11.39
C ASP A 21 26.26 -21.78 10.57
N GLY A 22 27.38 -21.89 9.83
CA GLY A 22 27.85 -20.84 8.93
C GLY A 22 26.91 -20.65 7.74
N LEU A 23 26.33 -21.74 7.24
CA LEU A 23 25.38 -21.70 6.13
C LEU A 23 24.03 -21.08 6.55
N GLN A 24 23.54 -21.40 7.74
CA GLN A 24 22.32 -20.80 8.31
C GLN A 24 22.48 -19.28 8.51
N TYR A 25 23.65 -18.85 8.99
CA TYR A 25 23.96 -17.42 9.12
C TYR A 25 23.92 -16.69 7.77
N VAL A 26 24.52 -17.29 6.73
CA VAL A 26 24.49 -16.74 5.36
C VAL A 26 23.06 -16.68 4.84
N TRP A 27 22.27 -17.74 4.98
CA TRP A 27 20.88 -17.76 4.55
C TRP A 27 20.04 -16.70 5.25
N LYS A 28 20.20 -16.53 6.56
CA LYS A 28 19.53 -15.48 7.32
C LYS A 28 19.83 -14.09 6.74
N ARG A 29 21.13 -13.77 6.58
CA ARG A 29 21.56 -12.47 6.03
C ARG A 29 21.04 -12.22 4.62
N VAL A 30 21.05 -13.25 3.77
CA VAL A 30 20.53 -13.14 2.41
C VAL A 30 19.01 -12.91 2.44
N ALA A 31 18.27 -13.67 3.24
CA ALA A 31 16.83 -13.51 3.36
C ALA A 31 16.45 -12.12 3.91
N GLU A 32 17.10 -11.64 4.98
CA GLU A 32 16.92 -10.28 5.51
C GLU A 32 17.14 -9.22 4.43
N HIS A 33 18.27 -9.27 3.73
CA HIS A 33 18.58 -8.31 2.67
C HIS A 33 17.54 -8.33 1.53
N VAL A 34 17.05 -9.52 1.18
CA VAL A 34 16.04 -9.68 0.13
C VAL A 34 14.69 -9.14 0.58
N VAL A 35 14.29 -9.38 1.83
CA VAL A 35 13.06 -8.84 2.43
C VAL A 35 13.13 -7.32 2.49
N ASP A 36 14.22 -6.75 2.99
CA ASP A 36 14.42 -5.29 3.07
C ASP A 36 14.25 -4.63 1.71
N ARG A 37 14.82 -5.24 0.66
CA ARG A 37 14.67 -4.74 -0.70
C ARG A 37 13.25 -4.89 -1.24
N GLY A 38 12.50 -5.91 -0.82
CA GLY A 38 11.08 -6.02 -1.07
C GLY A 38 10.27 -4.92 -0.38
N ASP A 39 10.61 -4.60 0.88
CA ASP A 39 9.99 -3.55 1.68
C ASP A 39 10.17 -2.17 1.05
N THR A 40 11.34 -1.90 0.45
CA THR A 40 11.56 -0.67 -0.35
C THR A 40 10.54 -0.56 -1.49
N TYR A 41 10.41 -1.58 -2.35
CA TYR A 41 9.44 -1.54 -3.46
C TYR A 41 8.00 -1.43 -2.98
N LYS A 42 7.64 -2.14 -1.91
CA LYS A 42 6.28 -2.08 -1.35
C LYS A 42 5.96 -0.67 -0.85
N ARG A 43 6.90 -0.05 -0.12
CA ARG A 43 6.74 1.31 0.42
C ARG A 43 6.67 2.35 -0.68
N GLU A 44 7.59 2.30 -1.65
CA GLU A 44 7.59 3.22 -2.79
C GLU A 44 6.30 3.11 -3.61
N GLY A 45 5.84 1.88 -3.88
CA GLY A 45 4.56 1.64 -4.55
C GLY A 45 3.37 2.16 -3.76
N PHE A 46 3.36 1.94 -2.45
CA PHE A 46 2.26 2.43 -1.60
C PHE A 46 2.22 3.95 -1.53
N ASN A 47 3.37 4.61 -1.33
CA ASN A 47 3.45 6.06 -1.28
C ASN A 47 2.96 6.68 -2.59
N GLY A 48 3.47 6.21 -3.74
CA GLY A 48 3.04 6.72 -5.05
C GLY A 48 1.55 6.51 -5.30
N MET A 49 1.00 5.36 -4.89
CA MET A 49 -0.44 5.10 -4.99
C MET A 49 -1.26 6.01 -4.08
N HIS A 50 -0.79 6.29 -2.86
CA HIS A 50 -1.50 7.10 -1.88
C HIS A 50 -1.50 8.59 -2.22
N ASP A 51 -0.32 9.12 -2.60
CA ASP A 51 -0.11 10.52 -2.95
C ASP A 51 -0.98 10.92 -4.16
N GLU A 52 -1.10 10.02 -5.13
CA GLU A 52 -1.85 10.23 -6.39
C GLU A 52 -3.20 9.47 -6.41
N SER A 53 -3.74 9.15 -5.22
CA SER A 53 -4.98 8.36 -5.09
C SER A 53 -6.20 8.95 -5.80
N ARG A 54 -6.19 10.25 -6.09
CA ARG A 54 -7.31 10.96 -6.75
C ARG A 54 -7.33 10.82 -8.27
N VAL A 55 -6.18 10.51 -8.88
CA VAL A 55 -6.05 10.36 -10.34
C VAL A 55 -6.11 8.90 -10.76
N ILE A 56 -5.78 7.96 -9.87
CA ILE A 56 -5.96 6.54 -10.12
C ILE A 56 -7.44 6.19 -10.09
N ASP A 57 -7.90 5.40 -11.07
CA ASP A 57 -9.24 4.82 -11.08
C ASP A 57 -9.55 4.03 -9.80
N ALA A 58 -10.77 4.15 -9.28
CA ALA A 58 -11.14 3.63 -7.96
C ALA A 58 -11.04 2.09 -7.87
N ASP A 59 -11.47 1.37 -8.92
CA ASP A 59 -11.38 -0.09 -8.97
C ASP A 59 -9.91 -0.51 -9.03
N ARG A 60 -9.12 0.20 -9.85
CA ARG A 60 -7.68 -0.06 -9.94
C ARG A 60 -6.94 0.21 -8.63
N TYR A 61 -7.31 1.25 -7.90
CA TYR A 61 -6.77 1.56 -6.59
C TYR A 61 -7.08 0.45 -5.58
N ALA A 62 -8.30 -0.07 -5.57
CA ALA A 62 -8.72 -1.16 -4.69
C ALA A 62 -7.89 -2.44 -4.94
N ASP A 63 -7.68 -2.82 -6.20
CA ASP A 63 -6.85 -3.98 -6.58
C ASP A 63 -5.39 -3.85 -6.10
N LEU A 64 -4.80 -2.66 -6.29
CA LEU A 64 -3.44 -2.36 -5.85
C LEU A 64 -3.33 -2.38 -4.33
N ARG A 65 -4.35 -1.90 -3.63
CA ARG A 65 -4.42 -1.93 -2.17
C ARG A 65 -4.52 -3.35 -1.62
N VAL A 66 -5.37 -4.20 -2.20
CA VAL A 66 -5.45 -5.62 -1.83
C VAL A 66 -4.11 -6.31 -2.02
N SER A 67 -3.42 -6.04 -3.14
CA SER A 67 -2.08 -6.58 -3.41
C SER A 67 -1.04 -6.13 -2.37
N HIS A 68 -1.09 -4.86 -1.95
CA HIS A 68 -0.24 -4.33 -0.89
C HIS A 68 -0.50 -5.03 0.47
N ASP A 69 -1.76 -5.24 0.81
CA ASP A 69 -2.14 -5.81 2.10
C ASP A 69 -1.77 -7.30 2.18
N MET A 70 -1.97 -8.05 1.09
CA MET A 70 -1.49 -9.43 0.96
C MET A 70 0.03 -9.52 1.12
N LEU A 71 0.79 -8.61 0.51
CA LEU A 71 2.24 -8.53 0.70
C LEU A 71 2.64 -8.22 2.15
N SER A 72 1.84 -7.44 2.87
CA SER A 72 2.13 -7.15 4.27
C SER A 72 1.97 -8.39 5.15
N MET A 73 0.93 -9.20 4.90
CA MET A 73 0.78 -10.50 5.57
C MET A 73 1.94 -11.46 5.24
N GLU A 74 2.37 -11.54 3.97
CA GLU A 74 3.52 -12.36 3.57
C GLU A 74 4.80 -11.91 4.28
N ARG A 75 5.02 -10.59 4.39
CA ARG A 75 6.18 -10.00 5.08
C ARG A 75 6.18 -10.34 6.56
N ASP A 76 5.03 -10.29 7.22
CA ASP A 76 4.93 -10.61 8.65
C ASP A 76 5.24 -12.09 8.90
N GLY A 77 4.75 -12.98 8.03
CA GLY A 77 5.12 -14.40 8.05
C GLY A 77 6.62 -14.64 7.86
N LEU A 78 7.26 -13.92 6.94
CA LEU A 78 8.71 -13.99 6.72
C LEU A 78 9.51 -13.47 7.92
N THR A 79 9.05 -12.37 8.53
CA THR A 79 9.71 -11.77 9.70
C THR A 79 9.65 -12.71 10.91
N ALA A 80 8.49 -13.35 11.14
CA ALA A 80 8.35 -14.37 12.17
C ALA A 80 9.32 -15.55 11.94
N ALA A 81 9.40 -16.05 10.69
CA ALA A 81 10.28 -17.16 10.34
C ALA A 81 11.79 -16.81 10.38
N LEU A 82 12.17 -15.53 10.30
CA LEU A 82 13.55 -15.08 10.47
C LEU A 82 13.98 -14.94 11.94
N GLY A 83 13.01 -14.81 12.85
CA GLY A 83 13.23 -14.80 14.30
C GLY A 83 13.58 -16.18 14.86
N GLU A 84 13.16 -17.24 14.19
CA GLU A 84 13.33 -18.63 14.60
C GLU A 84 14.58 -19.26 13.95
N PRO A 85 15.59 -19.71 14.73
CA PRO A 85 16.82 -20.29 14.17
C PRO A 85 16.56 -21.58 13.37
N ALA A 86 15.57 -22.37 13.78
CA ALA A 86 15.24 -23.67 13.19
C ALA A 86 14.61 -23.56 11.78
N SER A 87 14.07 -22.41 11.41
CA SER A 87 13.45 -22.16 10.09
C SER A 87 14.41 -21.56 9.07
N LEU A 88 15.69 -21.37 9.42
CA LEU A 88 16.72 -20.87 8.51
C LEU A 88 17.10 -21.94 7.49
N THR A 89 16.35 -21.95 6.38
CA THR A 89 16.52 -22.90 5.28
C THR A 89 16.61 -22.17 3.95
N ALA A 90 17.09 -22.86 2.93
CA ALA A 90 17.05 -22.38 1.55
C ALA A 90 15.60 -22.06 1.08
N GLU A 91 14.59 -22.74 1.64
CA GLU A 91 13.18 -22.44 1.33
C GLU A 91 12.78 -21.06 1.83
N LEU A 92 13.24 -20.65 3.02
CA LEU A 92 12.97 -19.32 3.56
C LEU A 92 13.56 -18.23 2.66
N VAL A 93 14.79 -18.45 2.19
CA VAL A 93 15.45 -17.57 1.23
C VAL A 93 14.63 -17.49 -0.07
N SER A 94 14.18 -18.62 -0.60
CA SER A 94 13.32 -18.67 -1.79
C SER A 94 12.03 -17.88 -1.62
N ARG A 95 11.34 -18.05 -0.48
CA ARG A 95 10.13 -17.29 -0.15
C ARG A 95 10.40 -15.78 -0.06
N ALA A 96 11.52 -15.37 0.53
CA ALA A 96 11.95 -13.97 0.54
C ALA A 96 12.12 -13.42 -0.88
N TYR A 97 12.73 -14.19 -1.79
CA TYR A 97 12.85 -13.80 -3.21
C TYR A 97 11.49 -13.67 -3.89
N THR A 98 10.56 -14.58 -3.62
CA THR A 98 9.18 -14.50 -4.13
C THR A 98 8.50 -13.23 -3.64
N TYR A 99 8.58 -12.92 -2.34
CA TYR A 99 8.05 -11.68 -1.75
C TYR A 99 8.61 -10.45 -2.46
N LYS A 100 9.94 -10.32 -2.55
CA LYS A 100 10.61 -9.21 -3.26
C LYS A 100 10.12 -9.08 -4.71
N SER A 101 9.97 -10.20 -5.42
CA SER A 101 9.52 -10.19 -6.82
C SER A 101 8.09 -9.66 -6.94
N LYS A 102 7.18 -10.13 -6.07
CA LYS A 102 5.80 -9.63 -6.00
C LYS A 102 5.75 -8.15 -5.63
N ALA A 103 6.53 -7.70 -4.66
CA ALA A 103 6.63 -6.29 -4.27
C ALA A 103 7.12 -5.41 -5.43
N LYS A 104 8.14 -5.88 -6.18
CA LYS A 104 8.61 -5.20 -7.40
C LYS A 104 7.53 -5.14 -8.48
N MET A 105 6.73 -6.19 -8.64
CA MET A 105 5.61 -6.20 -9.58
C MET A 105 4.51 -5.23 -9.17
N LEU A 106 4.18 -5.15 -7.88
CA LEU A 106 3.26 -4.15 -7.35
C LEU A 106 3.75 -2.73 -7.68
N TYR A 107 5.01 -2.42 -7.37
CA TYR A 107 5.60 -1.11 -7.68
C TYR A 107 5.47 -0.75 -9.17
N LYS A 108 5.80 -1.68 -10.07
CA LYS A 108 5.63 -1.49 -11.52
C LYS A 108 4.17 -1.28 -11.91
N ASN A 109 3.24 -1.98 -11.28
CA ASN A 109 1.81 -1.85 -11.57
C ASN A 109 1.26 -0.50 -11.11
N VAL A 110 1.75 0.03 -9.98
CA VAL A 110 1.45 1.39 -9.53
C VAL A 110 1.95 2.41 -10.55
N LEU A 111 3.23 2.33 -10.95
CA LEU A 111 3.79 3.26 -11.95
C LEU A 111 2.98 3.27 -13.26
N LYS A 112 2.55 2.08 -13.73
CA LYS A 112 1.68 1.97 -14.91
C LYS A 112 0.30 2.59 -14.70
N ALA A 113 -0.28 2.43 -13.51
CA ALA A 113 -1.58 3.02 -13.21
C ALA A 113 -1.49 4.56 -13.21
N LEU A 114 -0.43 5.11 -12.63
CA LEU A 114 -0.14 6.55 -12.65
C LEU A 114 0.06 7.07 -14.08
N GLU A 115 0.89 6.39 -14.88
CA GLU A 115 1.10 6.78 -16.28
C GLU A 115 -0.19 6.72 -17.12
N THR A 116 -1.09 5.79 -16.82
CA THR A 116 -2.38 5.69 -17.51
C THR A 116 -3.32 6.81 -17.09
N ALA A 117 -3.32 7.17 -15.80
CA ALA A 117 -4.10 8.27 -15.25
C ALA A 117 -3.68 9.63 -15.83
N GLU A 118 -2.37 9.86 -16.01
CA GLU A 118 -1.85 11.09 -16.65
C GLU A 118 -2.27 11.21 -18.13
N LYS A 119 -2.46 10.08 -18.82
CA LYS A 119 -2.85 10.04 -20.25
C LYS A 119 -4.35 10.11 -20.46
N GLN A 120 -5.17 9.84 -19.45
CA GLN A 120 -6.61 10.05 -19.53
C GLN A 120 -6.90 11.55 -19.35
N PRO A 121 -7.60 12.20 -20.29
CA PRO A 121 -8.08 13.54 -20.05
C PRO A 121 -9.02 13.48 -18.84
N LEU A 122 -8.75 14.31 -17.83
CA LEU A 122 -9.72 14.59 -16.77
C LEU A 122 -11.08 14.84 -17.45
N PRO A 123 -12.15 14.08 -17.14
CA PRO A 123 -13.47 14.51 -17.55
C PRO A 123 -13.65 15.91 -16.99
N ALA A 124 -13.93 16.88 -17.88
CA ALA A 124 -14.09 18.27 -17.49
C ALA A 124 -14.97 18.32 -16.24
N LEU A 125 -14.38 18.77 -15.13
CA LEU A 125 -15.10 19.10 -13.91
C LEU A 125 -16.28 19.97 -14.35
N SER A 126 -17.48 19.38 -14.31
CA SER A 126 -18.70 20.12 -14.61
C SER A 126 -18.71 21.35 -13.71
N PRO A 127 -19.07 22.54 -14.23
CA PRO A 127 -19.03 23.76 -13.44
C PRO A 127 -19.85 23.57 -12.16
N PRO A 128 -19.49 24.24 -11.06
CA PRO A 128 -20.17 24.07 -9.79
C PRO A 128 -21.66 24.32 -9.99
N ASN A 129 -22.45 23.35 -9.51
CA ASN A 129 -23.90 23.36 -9.41
C ASN A 129 -24.56 24.74 -9.57
N ALA A 130 -25.39 24.86 -10.59
CA ALA A 130 -26.40 25.90 -10.73
C ALA A 130 -27.47 25.73 -9.63
N LEU A 131 -27.16 26.10 -8.39
CA LEU A 131 -28.15 26.33 -7.33
C LEU A 131 -28.46 27.82 -7.21
N GLY A 132 -28.96 28.40 -8.32
CA GLY A 132 -29.39 29.80 -8.40
C GLY A 132 -30.84 30.00 -8.86
N LEU A 133 -31.67 28.94 -8.88
CA LEU A 133 -33.08 28.99 -9.30
C LEU A 133 -34.06 28.69 -8.16
N PHE A 134 -33.74 29.08 -6.93
CA PHE A 134 -34.77 29.33 -5.93
C PHE A 134 -35.13 30.80 -5.97
N ARG A 135 -36.14 31.13 -6.79
CA ARG A 135 -36.86 32.41 -6.73
C ARG A 135 -37.73 32.37 -5.47
N PHE A 136 -37.27 33.04 -4.42
CA PHE A 136 -38.12 33.36 -3.28
C PHE A 136 -39.34 34.16 -3.77
N PRO A 137 -40.57 33.82 -3.38
CA PRO A 137 -41.72 34.66 -3.70
C PRO A 137 -41.56 35.99 -2.97
N SER A 138 -41.50 37.07 -3.75
CA SER A 138 -41.44 38.44 -3.26
C SER A 138 -42.69 38.78 -2.45
N GLU A 139 -42.51 39.04 -1.15
CA GLU A 139 -43.47 39.77 -0.33
C GLU A 139 -43.59 41.20 -0.88
N SER A 140 -44.72 41.52 -1.52
CA SER A 140 -45.25 42.89 -1.66
C SER A 140 -46.60 42.83 -2.39
N ALA A 141 -47.67 42.53 -1.66
CA ALA A 141 -49.02 42.95 -2.04
C ALA A 141 -49.85 43.15 -0.78
N THR A 142 -49.65 44.30 -0.15
CA THR A 142 -50.59 44.85 0.83
C THR A 142 -51.88 45.19 0.08
N SER A 143 -52.97 44.48 0.34
CA SER A 143 -54.30 45.09 0.35
C SER A 143 -55.22 44.35 1.32
N VAL A 144 -55.73 45.14 2.24
CA VAL A 144 -56.60 44.86 3.38
C VAL A 144 -57.99 44.40 2.92
N THR A 145 -58.54 43.37 3.56
CA THR A 145 -59.93 43.41 4.06
C THR A 145 -60.15 42.45 5.22
N LEU A 146 -60.79 42.98 6.26
CA LEU A 146 -61.18 42.35 7.52
C LEU A 146 -62.05 41.10 7.33
N THR A 147 -61.90 40.08 8.19
CA THR A 147 -62.79 39.87 9.36
C THR A 147 -62.41 38.61 10.15
N ASP A 148 -62.11 38.87 11.43
CA ASP A 148 -62.62 38.19 12.62
C ASP A 148 -62.11 36.81 13.10
N SER A 149 -61.74 36.86 14.39
CA SER A 149 -61.89 35.84 15.43
C SER A 149 -60.85 34.71 15.59
N SER A 150 -60.14 34.80 16.75
CA SER A 150 -60.07 33.75 17.79
C SER A 150 -59.14 32.55 17.48
N VAL A 151 -58.20 32.05 18.30
CA VAL A 151 -57.93 32.07 19.75
C VAL A 151 -56.72 31.12 19.97
N TYR A 152 -55.82 31.44 20.91
CA TYR A 152 -54.77 30.58 21.53
C TYR A 152 -53.56 30.20 20.63
N GLY A 153 -52.29 30.41 21.00
CA GLY A 153 -51.64 30.25 22.31
C GLY A 153 -50.94 28.89 22.31
N SER A 154 -49.63 28.78 22.07
CA SER A 154 -48.54 28.55 23.06
C SER A 154 -47.30 28.16 22.23
N HIS A 155 -46.15 28.86 22.28
CA HIS A 155 -45.10 28.87 23.30
C HIS A 155 -44.74 27.48 23.85
N LEU A 156 -43.64 26.89 23.38
CA LEU A 156 -42.81 25.99 24.18
C LEU A 156 -41.37 25.97 23.67
N ASP A 157 -40.61 26.87 24.30
CA ASP A 157 -39.17 26.82 24.48
C ASP A 157 -38.68 25.48 25.06
N LEU A 158 -37.41 25.20 24.74
CA LEU A 158 -36.39 24.58 25.58
C LEU A 158 -36.79 23.41 26.50
N LEU A 159 -36.09 22.28 26.35
CA LEU A 159 -35.17 21.84 27.42
C LEU A 159 -34.18 20.77 26.95
N LYS A 160 -32.92 21.17 27.00
CA LYS A 160 -31.72 20.36 27.05
C LYS A 160 -31.42 20.11 28.53
N SER A 161 -31.21 18.86 28.95
CA SER A 161 -30.54 18.45 30.21
C SER A 161 -30.31 16.94 30.12
N ARG A 162 -29.10 16.44 29.83
CA ARG A 162 -28.06 16.00 30.80
C ARG A 162 -28.63 15.21 31.99
N LEU A 163 -28.44 13.89 31.95
CA LEU A 163 -27.50 13.14 32.80
C LEU A 163 -27.30 11.75 32.20
#